data_AF-A0A0C2FYF6-F1
#
_entry.id   AF-A0A0C2FYF6-F1
#
_cell.length_a   1.000
_cell.length_b   1.000
_cell.length_c   1.000
_cell.angle_alpha   90.00
_cell.angle_beta   90.00
_cell.angle_gamma   90.00
#
_symmetry.space_group_name_H-M   'P 1'
#
loop_
_entity.id
_entity.type
_entity.pdbx_description
1 polymer ?
#
loop_
_entity_poly.entity_id
_entity_poly.type
_entity_poly.pdbx_seq_one_letter_code
_entity_poly.pdbx_strand_id
1 'polypeptide(L)' 'MLPAAEVKKLVKSSLDGVGIGKGPKEVQNAKDFYKYMFTHNPDLRRFFKGAESFTAEDVQNSESSVKPHEVV' A
#
# COMPACT_ATOMS: atom_id res chain seq x y z
N MET A 1 25.77 3.48 10.61
CA MET A 1 24.36 3.07 10.83
C MET A 1 23.67 4.22 11.51
N LEU A 2 22.49 4.64 11.05
CA LEU A 2 21.75 5.74 11.69
C LEU A 2 21.17 5.28 13.04
N PRO A 3 21.12 6.15 14.06
CA PRO A 3 20.41 5.88 15.31
C PRO A 3 18.91 5.65 15.05
N ALA A 4 18.27 4.79 15.85
CA ALA A 4 16.84 4.49 15.72
C ALA A 4 15.95 5.75 15.75
N ALA A 5 16.35 6.77 16.53
CA ALA A 5 15.64 8.05 16.60
C ALA A 5 15.70 8.84 15.28
N GLU A 6 16.85 8.85 14.60
CA GLU A 6 17.01 9.50 13.30
C GLU A 6 16.28 8.75 12.20
N VAL A 7 16.35 7.41 12.20
CA VAL A 7 15.58 6.57 11.28
C VAL A 7 14.08 6.86 11.43
N LYS A 8 13.57 6.90 12.67
CA LYS A 8 12.16 7.22 12.94
C LYS A 8 11.79 8.61 12.42
N LYS A 9 12.65 9.61 12.58
CA LYS A 9 12.41 10.96 12.08
C LYS A 9 12.32 11.00 10.56
N LEU A 10 13.30 10.40 9.88
CA LEU A 10 13.37 10.38 8.41
C LEU A 10 12.20 9.62 7.79
N VAL A 11 11.85 8.46 8.35
CA VAL A 11 10.70 7.66 7.87
C VAL A 11 9.41 8.45 8.04
N LYS A 12 9.19 9.10 9.19
CA LYS A 12 8.00 9.94 9.39
C LYS A 12 7.93 11.06 8.37
N SER A 13 9.01 11.81 8.17
CA SER A 13 9.05 12.91 7.20
C SER A 13 8.81 12.43 5.76
N SER A 14 9.25 11.22 5.40
CA SER A 14 8.98 10.65 4.07
C SER A 14 7.51 10.32 3.84
N LEU A 15 6.74 10.07 4.91
CA LEU A 15 5.33 9.70 4.85
C LEU A 15 4.38 10.92 4.90
N ASP A 16 4.88 12.11 5.21
CA ASP A 16 4.05 13.34 5.28
C ASP A 16 3.36 13.66 3.94
N GLY A 17 3.95 13.24 2.81
CA GLY A 17 3.37 13.41 1.47
C GLY A 17 2.32 12.36 1.07
N VAL A 18 2.23 11.25 1.82
CA VAL A 18 1.33 10.12 1.54
C VAL A 18 0.46 9.86 2.76
N GLY A 19 -0.51 10.76 2.95
CA GLY A 19 -1.50 10.64 4.01
C GLY A 19 -2.20 9.28 3.99
N ILE A 20 -2.34 8.68 5.16
CA ILE A 20 -3.09 7.45 5.39
C ILE A 20 -4.41 7.85 6.06
N GLY A 21 -5.53 7.44 5.49
CA GLY A 21 -6.85 7.87 5.93
C GLY A 21 -7.96 7.20 5.14
N LYS A 22 -9.19 7.59 5.42
CA LYS A 22 -10.40 7.11 4.72
C LYS A 22 -10.89 8.08 3.65
N GLY A 23 -10.15 9.16 3.42
CA GLY A 23 -10.50 10.15 2.41
C GLY A 23 -10.17 9.64 1.00
N PRO A 24 -10.75 10.25 -0.04
CA PRO A 24 -10.56 9.81 -1.43
C PRO A 24 -9.09 9.84 -1.88
N LYS A 25 -8.31 10.82 -1.38
CA LYS A 25 -6.89 10.98 -1.73
C LYS A 25 -6.03 9.92 -1.08
N GLU A 26 -6.28 9.62 0.19
CA GLU A 26 -5.55 8.62 0.95
C GLU A 26 -5.83 7.20 0.45
N VAL A 27 -7.07 6.94 0.03
CA VAL A 27 -7.44 5.68 -0.64
C VAL A 27 -6.71 5.56 -1.98
N GLN A 28 -6.60 6.65 -2.75
CA GLN A 28 -5.85 6.62 -4.01
C GLN A 28 -4.35 6.38 -3.77
N ASN A 29 -3.75 6.99 -2.74
CA ASN A 29 -2.35 6.72 -2.36
C ASN A 29 -2.11 5.23 -2.07
N ALA A 30 -3.04 4.58 -1.36
CA ALA A 30 -2.97 3.14 -1.09
C ALA A 30 -3.12 2.31 -2.38
N LYS A 31 -4.05 2.68 -3.27
CA LYS A 31 -4.21 2.02 -4.58
C LYS A 31 -2.95 2.15 -5.44
N ASP A 32 -2.34 3.33 -5.48
CA ASP A 32 -1.12 3.58 -6.24
C ASP A 32 0.06 2.75 -5.73
N PHE A 33 0.15 2.55 -4.41
CA PHE A 33 1.14 1.66 -3.81
C PHE A 33 0.97 0.21 -4.28
N TYR A 34 -0.24 -0.36 -4.18
CA TYR A 34 -0.51 -1.73 -4.62
C TYR A 34 -0.36 -1.88 -6.14
N LYS A 35 -0.74 -0.85 -6.91
CA LYS A 35 -0.53 -0.81 -8.36
C LYS A 35 0.96 -0.89 -8.69
N TYR A 36 1.79 -0.09 -8.03
CA TYR A 36 3.24 -0.11 -8.23
C TYR A 36 3.84 -1.47 -7.83
N MET A 37 3.43 -2.00 -6.68
CA MET A 37 3.86 -3.29 -6.15
C MET A 37 3.54 -4.43 -7.11
N PHE A 38 2.28 -4.56 -7.55
CA PHE A 38 1.88 -5.63 -8.46
C PHE A 38 2.47 -5.48 -9.85
N THR A 39 2.72 -4.26 -10.33
CA THR A 39 3.37 -4.04 -11.64
C THR A 39 4.83 -4.48 -11.63
N HIS A 40 5.59 -4.14 -10.58
CA HIS A 40 7.03 -4.39 -10.54
C HIS A 40 7.42 -5.70 -9.86
N ASN A 41 6.56 -6.23 -8.99
CA ASN A 41 6.82 -7.44 -8.21
C ASN A 41 5.61 -8.40 -8.30
N PRO A 42 5.37 -9.01 -9.47
CA PRO A 42 4.22 -9.88 -9.68
C PRO A 42 4.23 -11.11 -8.76
N ASP A 43 5.41 -11.59 -8.35
CA ASP A 43 5.55 -12.73 -7.42
C ASP A 43 4.90 -12.48 -6.06
N LEU A 44 4.72 -11.22 -5.66
CA LEU A 44 4.09 -10.88 -4.38
C LEU A 44 2.57 -11.11 -4.41
N ARG A 45 1.95 -11.19 -5.60
CA ARG A 45 0.50 -11.44 -5.75
C ARG A 45 0.07 -12.76 -5.11
N ARG A 46 0.94 -13.77 -5.09
CA ARG A 46 0.68 -15.09 -4.48
C ARG A 46 0.38 -15.04 -2.97
N PHE A 47 0.77 -13.97 -2.28
CA PHE A 47 0.48 -13.81 -0.85
C PHE A 47 -0.89 -13.18 -0.58
N PHE A 48 -1.54 -12.62 -1.61
CA PHE A 48 -2.85 -11.99 -1.48
C PHE A 48 -3.94 -12.97 -1.90
N LYS A 49 -4.47 -13.74 -0.94
CA LYS A 49 -5.60 -14.66 -1.17
C LYS A 49 -6.77 -13.91 -1.81
N GLY A 50 -7.21 -14.38 -2.98
CA GLY A 50 -8.30 -13.77 -3.76
C GLY A 50 -7.87 -12.66 -4.71
N ALA A 51 -6.62 -12.17 -4.62
CA ALA A 51 -6.03 -11.20 -5.55
C ALA A 51 -4.77 -11.73 -6.26
N GLU A 52 -4.58 -13.05 -6.28
CA GLU A 52 -3.39 -13.71 -6.83
C GLU A 52 -3.19 -13.44 -8.33
N SER A 53 -4.28 -13.11 -9.04
CA SER A 53 -4.26 -12.73 -10.47
C SER A 53 -4.55 -11.25 -10.71
N PHE A 54 -4.66 -10.42 -9.66
CA PHE A 54 -5.05 -9.02 -9.83
C PHE A 54 -3.98 -8.27 -10.62
N THR A 55 -4.44 -7.59 -11.66
CA THR A 55 -3.65 -6.66 -12.45
C THR A 55 -3.69 -5.26 -11.82
N ALA A 56 -2.82 -4.38 -12.29
CA ALA A 56 -2.82 -2.96 -11.93
C ALA A 56 -4.19 -2.27 -12.13
N GLU A 57 -4.95 -2.73 -13.12
CA GLU A 57 -6.30 -2.22 -13.43
C GLU A 57 -7.35 -2.79 -12.47
N ASP A 58 -7.22 -4.06 -12.07
CA ASP A 58 -8.05 -4.66 -11.04
C ASP A 58 -7.84 -3.97 -9.69
N VAL A 59 -6.62 -3.59 -9.32
CA VAL A 59 -6.35 -2.80 -8.10
C VAL A 59 -7.08 -1.45 -8.16
N GLN A 60 -7.02 -0.75 -9.30
CA GLN A 60 -7.64 0.57 -9.45
C GLN A 60 -9.16 0.49 -9.36
N ASN A 61 -9.77 -0.49 -10.02
CA ASN A 61 -11.22 -0.69 -10.08
C ASN A 61 -11.77 -1.52 -8.92
N SER A 62 -10.91 -2.17 -8.14
CA SER A 62 -11.34 -2.90 -6.96
C SER A 62 -11.91 -1.92 -5.94
N GLU A 63 -13.21 -2.09 -5.68
CA GLU A 63 -13.91 -1.64 -4.48
C GLU A 63 -13.66 -2.63 -3.32
N SER A 64 -12.57 -3.40 -3.40
CA SER A 64 -12.25 -4.44 -2.43
C SER A 64 -12.03 -3.80 -1.07
N SER A 65 -13.08 -3.94 -0.28
CA SER A 65 -13.27 -3.62 1.12
C SER A 65 -12.32 -4.44 2.02
N VAL A 66 -11.03 -4.50 1.69
CA VAL A 66 -10.00 -5.02 2.58
C VAL A 66 -9.76 -3.94 3.62
N LYS A 67 -10.58 -3.98 4.67
CA LYS A 67 -10.33 -3.25 5.91
C LYS A 67 -8.91 -3.63 6.37
N PRO A 68 -7.96 -2.70 6.46
CA PRO A 68 -6.60 -3.00 6.91
C PRO A 68 -6.49 -3.29 8.42
N HIS A 69 -7.57 -3.75 9.07
CA HIS A 69 -7.66 -3.90 10.53
C HIS A 69 -7.84 -5.35 11.02
N GLU A 70 -7.86 -6.35 10.14
CA GLU A 70 -8.16 -7.73 10.53
C GLU A 70 -7.12 -8.73 10.00
N VAL A 71 -5.85 -8.32 10.02
CA VAL A 71 -4.71 -9.23 9.89
C VAL A 71 -3.69 -8.85 10.97
N VAL A 72 -4.08 -9.08 12.23
CA VAL A 72 -3.17 -9.17 13.39
C VAL A 72 -3.54 -10.44 14.13
#